data_AF-A0A8T4IZV9-F1
#
_entry.id   AF-A0A8T4IZV9-F1
#
_cell.length_a   1.000
_cell.length_b   1.000
_cell.length_c   1.000
_cell.angle_alpha   90.00
_cell.angle_beta   90.00
_cell.angle_gamma   90.00
#
_symmetry.space_group_name_H-M   'P 1'
#
loop_
_entity.id
_entity.type
_entity.pdbx_description
1 polymer ?
#
loop_
_entity_poly.entity_id
_entity_poly.type
_entity_poly.pdbx_seq_one_letter_code
_entity_poly.pdbx_strand_id
1 'polypeptide(L)'
;MAPITQILAHVHTADVGGADTGAWVYLGIGGREFVVDSTGADFSVGAKQDFRFGDGNNLEEPEYNDPRTPPLDTDDLDYFPVYLRFEPAGSNPPWCVEWVKVTVNPESGRSLSYIHPSLEGETDRNRIWLDDSYGKALYLRPEHLLTPSARSVK
;
A
#
# COMPACT_ATOMS: atom_id res chain seq x y z
N MET A 1 -14.84 15.56 4.96
CA MET A 1 -15.16 14.36 5.74
C MET A 1 -16.07 13.37 5.01
N ALA A 2 -15.54 12.21 4.67
CA ALA A 2 -16.29 11.01 4.31
C ALA A 2 -15.75 9.81 5.13
N PRO A 3 -16.59 8.89 5.62
CA PRO A 3 -16.12 7.68 6.28
C PRO A 3 -15.26 6.84 5.32
N ILE A 4 -14.20 6.21 5.84
CA ILE A 4 -13.44 5.20 5.10
C ILE A 4 -14.10 3.84 5.34
N THR A 5 -14.74 3.29 4.31
CA THR A 5 -15.38 1.97 4.39
C THR A 5 -14.59 0.88 3.68
N GLN A 6 -13.74 1.28 2.72
CA GLN A 6 -12.86 0.38 2.00
C GLN A 6 -11.50 1.02 1.73
N ILE A 7 -10.44 0.22 1.86
CA ILE A 7 -9.11 0.55 1.37
C ILE A 7 -8.67 -0.58 0.44
N LEU A 8 -8.17 -0.23 -0.74
CA LEU A 8 -7.66 -1.18 -1.72
C LEU A 8 -6.18 -0.88 -1.96
N ALA A 9 -5.30 -1.81 -1.60
CA ALA A 9 -3.88 -1.74 -1.88
C ALA A 9 -3.53 -2.71 -3.02
N HIS A 10 -3.06 -2.16 -4.13
CA HIS A 10 -2.42 -2.90 -5.21
C HIS A 10 -0.92 -2.92 -4.96
N VAL A 11 -0.32 -4.09 -4.88
CA VAL A 11 1.10 -4.24 -4.59
C VAL A 11 1.73 -5.19 -5.60
N HIS A 12 2.81 -4.74 -6.22
CA HIS A 12 3.61 -5.52 -7.16
C HIS A 12 4.97 -5.82 -6.52
N THR A 13 5.28 -7.11 -6.37
CA THR A 13 6.61 -7.58 -6.02
C THR A 13 7.43 -7.74 -7.29
N ALA A 14 8.70 -7.32 -7.25
CA ALA A 14 9.57 -7.38 -8.42
C ALA A 14 9.76 -8.83 -8.91
N ASP A 15 9.91 -9.00 -10.22
CA ASP A 15 10.21 -10.29 -10.84
C ASP A 15 11.75 -10.50 -10.91
N VAL A 16 12.40 -10.48 -9.75
CA VAL A 16 13.84 -10.72 -9.61
C VAL A 16 14.14 -11.68 -8.46
N GLY A 17 15.31 -12.33 -8.52
CA GLY A 17 15.71 -13.32 -7.53
C GLY A 17 15.75 -12.74 -6.11
N GLY A 18 15.06 -13.41 -5.18
CA GLY A 18 14.96 -13.03 -3.77
C GLY A 18 14.06 -11.81 -3.51
N ALA A 19 13.24 -11.41 -4.49
CA ALA A 19 12.29 -10.31 -4.32
C ALA A 19 11.13 -10.65 -3.40
N ASP A 20 10.80 -11.93 -3.23
CA ASP A 20 9.74 -12.41 -2.34
C ASP A 20 10.11 -12.21 -0.88
N THR A 21 9.08 -12.16 -0.02
CA THR A 21 9.28 -12.01 1.41
C THR A 21 8.37 -12.91 2.23
N GLY A 22 8.90 -13.42 3.34
CA GLY A 22 8.12 -14.06 4.41
C GLY A 22 7.93 -13.16 5.64
N ALA A 23 8.23 -11.86 5.49
CA ALA A 23 8.10 -10.88 6.55
C ALA A 23 6.66 -10.41 6.74
N TRP A 24 6.39 -9.75 7.86
CA TRP A 24 5.11 -9.07 8.04
C TRP A 24 5.10 -7.74 7.29
N VAL A 25 4.00 -7.48 6.57
CA VAL A 25 3.77 -6.21 5.88
C VAL A 25 2.55 -5.54 6.49
N TYR A 26 2.63 -4.23 6.67
CA TYR A 26 1.56 -3.41 7.23
C TYR A 26 1.27 -2.22 6.32
N LEU A 27 0.00 -1.89 6.15
CA LEU A 27 -0.44 -0.62 5.55
C LEU A 27 -0.73 0.39 6.67
N GLY A 28 0.04 1.47 6.72
CA GLY A 28 -0.23 2.62 7.56
C GLY A 28 -1.08 3.64 6.82
N ILE A 29 -2.23 4.02 7.39
CA ILE A 29 -3.15 5.02 6.84
C ILE A 29 -4.13 5.51 7.92
N GLY A 30 -4.44 6.81 7.94
CA GLY A 30 -5.36 7.39 8.92
C GLY A 30 -4.89 7.22 10.38
N GLY A 31 -3.56 7.21 10.61
CA GLY A 31 -2.98 7.16 11.94
C GLY A 31 -2.88 5.78 12.59
N ARG A 32 -3.18 4.69 11.87
CA ARG A 32 -3.01 3.30 12.34
C ARG A 32 -2.48 2.38 11.25
N GLU A 33 -2.06 1.19 11.66
CA GLU A 33 -1.59 0.13 10.77
C GLU A 33 -2.61 -1.00 10.64
N PHE A 34 -2.63 -1.62 9.46
CA PHE A 34 -3.41 -2.80 9.11
C PHE A 34 -2.46 -3.86 8.57
N VAL A 35 -2.61 -5.13 8.99
CA VAL A 35 -1.73 -6.20 8.52
C VAL A 35 -2.14 -6.62 7.11
N VAL A 36 -1.16 -6.71 6.21
CA VAL A 36 -1.35 -7.15 4.83
C VAL A 36 -1.00 -8.63 4.77
N ASP A 37 -1.98 -9.46 5.09
CA ASP A 37 -1.86 -10.91 5.12
C ASP A 37 -3.14 -11.53 4.57
N SER A 38 -3.03 -12.33 3.52
CA SER A 38 -4.14 -13.04 2.89
C SER A 38 -4.01 -14.54 3.12
N THR A 39 -5.10 -15.28 2.91
CA THR A 39 -5.11 -16.75 2.96
C THR A 39 -4.13 -17.43 1.97
N GLY A 40 -3.56 -16.69 1.01
CA GLY A 40 -2.72 -17.20 -0.06
C GLY A 40 -1.22 -16.96 0.11
N ALA A 41 -0.45 -17.24 -0.92
CA ALA A 41 0.97 -16.89 -0.95
C ALA A 41 1.13 -15.40 -1.31
N ASP A 42 1.31 -14.57 -0.29
CA ASP A 42 1.52 -13.15 -0.47
C ASP A 42 2.94 -12.86 -0.96
N PHE A 43 3.09 -11.73 -1.65
CA PHE A 43 4.37 -11.14 -2.05
C PHE A 43 5.36 -12.10 -2.74
N SER A 44 4.89 -13.13 -3.43
CA SER A 44 5.74 -14.00 -4.24
C SER A 44 6.43 -13.20 -5.37
N VAL A 45 7.58 -13.69 -5.84
CA VAL A 45 8.33 -13.07 -6.96
C VAL A 45 7.41 -12.82 -8.15
N GLY A 46 7.42 -11.58 -8.68
CA GLY A 46 6.60 -11.15 -9.81
C GLY A 46 5.09 -11.04 -9.53
N ALA A 47 4.65 -11.26 -8.29
CA ALA A 47 3.23 -11.24 -7.96
C ALA A 47 2.66 -9.81 -8.02
N LYS A 48 1.46 -9.69 -8.59
CA LYS A 48 0.64 -8.48 -8.61
C LYS A 48 -0.66 -8.80 -7.86
N GLN A 49 -0.86 -8.18 -6.69
CA GLN A 49 -1.92 -8.58 -5.76
C GLN A 49 -2.76 -7.40 -5.29
N ASP A 50 -4.04 -7.69 -5.03
CA ASP A 50 -5.02 -6.75 -4.51
C ASP A 50 -5.37 -7.13 -3.07
N PHE A 51 -5.16 -6.20 -2.15
CA PHE A 51 -5.51 -6.34 -0.74
C PHE A 51 -6.63 -5.37 -0.39
N ARG A 52 -7.76 -5.90 0.07
CA ARG A 52 -8.98 -5.15 0.40
C ARG A 52 -9.18 -5.19 1.91
N PHE A 53 -9.28 -4.01 2.51
CA PHE A 53 -9.61 -3.79 3.92
C PHE A 53 -11.04 -3.26 4.03
N GLY A 54 -11.80 -3.70 5.03
CA GLY A 54 -13.20 -3.29 5.22
C GLY A 54 -14.17 -3.95 4.24
N ASP A 55 -14.90 -3.16 3.45
CA ASP A 55 -15.85 -3.70 2.48
C ASP A 55 -15.16 -4.59 1.43
N GLY A 56 -15.66 -5.81 1.25
CA GLY A 56 -15.07 -6.79 0.33
C GLY A 56 -13.69 -7.31 0.77
N ASN A 57 -13.42 -7.31 2.08
CA ASN A 57 -12.17 -7.79 2.67
C ASN A 57 -11.74 -9.17 2.14
N ASN A 58 -10.45 -9.31 1.82
CA ASN A 58 -9.83 -10.58 1.44
C ASN A 58 -8.57 -10.91 2.28
N LEU A 59 -8.42 -10.25 3.41
CA LEU A 59 -7.32 -10.42 4.35
C LEU A 59 -7.73 -11.32 5.51
N GLU A 60 -6.74 -11.92 6.15
CA GLU A 60 -6.87 -12.55 7.45
C GLU A 60 -7.29 -11.52 8.51
N GLU A 61 -7.86 -12.00 9.62
CA GLU A 61 -8.20 -11.18 10.79
C GLU A 61 -9.06 -9.93 10.44
N PRO A 62 -10.22 -10.10 9.75
CA PRO A 62 -11.00 -9.00 9.21
C PRO A 62 -11.47 -7.99 10.26
N GLU A 63 -11.71 -8.42 11.50
CA GLU A 63 -12.08 -7.53 12.60
C GLU A 63 -10.98 -6.52 12.99
N TYR A 64 -9.71 -6.91 12.84
CA TYR A 64 -8.56 -6.05 13.08
C TYR A 64 -8.18 -5.27 11.82
N ASN A 65 -8.56 -5.77 10.65
CA ASN A 65 -8.33 -5.15 9.35
C ASN A 65 -9.50 -4.29 8.82
N ASP A 66 -10.47 -3.95 9.67
CA ASP A 66 -11.60 -3.09 9.30
C ASP A 66 -11.34 -1.61 9.64
N PRO A 67 -11.26 -0.69 8.65
CA PRO A 67 -11.09 0.75 8.89
C PRO A 67 -12.31 1.41 9.56
N ARG A 68 -13.41 0.67 9.75
CA ARG A 68 -14.60 1.12 10.47
C ARG A 68 -14.51 0.86 11.97
N THR A 69 -13.44 0.20 12.46
CA THR A 69 -13.30 -0.21 13.87
C THR A 69 -11.89 0.05 14.43
N PRO A 70 -11.65 1.16 15.15
CA PRO A 70 -12.51 2.34 15.23
C PRO A 70 -12.64 3.04 13.86
N PRO A 71 -13.73 3.80 13.62
CA PRO A 71 -13.95 4.45 12.34
C PRO A 71 -12.88 5.47 12.00
N LEU A 72 -12.34 5.38 10.78
CA LEU A 72 -11.50 6.40 10.15
C LEU A 72 -12.31 7.27 9.19
N ASP A 73 -11.84 8.49 8.96
CA ASP A 73 -12.40 9.39 7.95
C ASP A 73 -11.33 9.99 7.04
N THR A 74 -11.77 10.54 5.90
CA THR A 74 -10.86 11.07 4.88
C THR A 74 -10.08 12.32 5.31
N ASP A 75 -10.52 13.04 6.35
CA ASP A 75 -9.82 14.26 6.79
C ASP A 75 -8.50 13.89 7.51
N ASP A 76 -8.44 12.71 8.14
CA ASP A 76 -7.20 12.15 8.73
C ASP A 76 -6.11 11.88 7.69
N LEU A 77 -6.47 11.71 6.42
CA LEU A 77 -5.53 11.39 5.35
C LEU A 77 -4.58 12.54 4.99
N ASP A 78 -4.92 13.77 5.38
CA ASP A 78 -4.03 14.94 5.24
C ASP A 78 -3.10 15.10 6.46
N TYR A 79 -3.40 14.46 7.59
CA TYR A 79 -2.63 14.58 8.84
C TYR A 79 -1.64 13.44 9.06
N PHE A 80 -1.95 12.24 8.56
CA PHE A 80 -1.11 11.06 8.76
C PHE A 80 -0.53 10.57 7.43
N PRO A 81 0.72 10.09 7.44
CA PRO A 81 1.32 9.52 6.23
C PRO A 81 0.61 8.23 5.81
N VAL A 82 0.58 8.00 4.50
CA VAL A 82 0.23 6.69 3.92
C VAL A 82 1.53 5.96 3.61
N TYR A 83 1.71 4.73 4.07
CA TYR A 83 2.94 3.98 3.85
C TYR A 83 2.72 2.47 3.94
N LEU A 84 3.61 1.71 3.30
CA LEU A 84 3.80 0.30 3.65
C LEU A 84 4.95 0.21 4.65
N ARG A 85 4.80 -0.62 5.68
CA ARG A 85 5.86 -0.96 6.63
C ARG A 85 6.13 -2.45 6.61
N PHE A 86 7.40 -2.75 6.52
CA PHE A 86 8.01 -4.05 6.56
C PHE A 86 8.50 -4.32 7.99
N GLU A 87 8.15 -5.49 8.54
CA GLU A 87 8.72 -5.99 9.79
C GLU A 87 9.36 -7.36 9.55
N PRO A 88 10.71 -7.46 9.65
CA PRO A 88 11.42 -8.70 9.39
C PRO A 88 10.85 -9.87 10.18
N ALA A 89 10.50 -10.94 9.48
CA ALA A 89 10.13 -12.22 10.06
C ALA A 89 10.56 -13.35 9.13
N GLY A 90 10.65 -14.57 9.67
CA GLY A 90 11.07 -15.74 8.90
C GLY A 90 12.55 -15.73 8.50
N SER A 91 12.89 -16.60 7.54
CA SER A 91 14.27 -16.83 7.09
C SER A 91 14.65 -16.13 5.77
N ASN A 92 13.68 -15.54 5.08
CA ASN A 92 13.89 -14.73 3.86
C ASN A 92 13.23 -13.36 4.01
N PRO A 93 13.81 -12.46 4.86
CA PRO A 93 13.17 -11.19 5.14
C PRO A 93 13.17 -10.20 3.97
N PRO A 94 14.22 -10.01 3.13
CA PRO A 94 14.21 -8.90 2.17
C PRO A 94 12.98 -8.90 1.28
N TRP A 95 12.51 -7.71 0.91
CA TRP A 95 11.38 -7.58 -0.01
C TRP A 95 11.70 -6.55 -1.09
N CYS A 96 11.53 -6.90 -2.36
CA CYS A 96 11.71 -5.97 -3.48
C CYS A 96 10.36 -5.52 -4.03
N VAL A 97 9.98 -4.29 -3.72
CA VAL A 97 8.73 -3.68 -4.19
C VAL A 97 8.98 -3.02 -5.55
N GLU A 98 8.20 -3.42 -6.55
CA GLU A 98 8.26 -2.85 -7.90
C GLU A 98 7.25 -1.70 -8.04
N TRP A 99 6.05 -1.84 -7.47
CA TRP A 99 5.00 -0.83 -7.56
C TRP A 99 3.97 -0.97 -6.44
N VAL A 100 3.36 0.14 -6.06
CA VAL A 100 2.24 0.16 -5.10
C VAL A 100 1.28 1.31 -5.39
N LYS A 101 -0.02 1.01 -5.27
CA LYS A 101 -1.09 2.02 -5.22
C LYS A 101 -2.09 1.68 -4.12
N VAL A 102 -2.39 2.66 -3.29
CA VAL A 102 -3.44 2.57 -2.27
C VAL A 102 -4.58 3.48 -2.66
N THR A 103 -5.80 2.95 -2.70
CA THR A 103 -7.01 3.68 -3.04
C THR A 103 -8.01 3.59 -1.89
N VAL A 104 -8.45 4.74 -1.38
CA VAL A 104 -9.51 4.85 -0.38
C VAL A 104 -10.86 4.98 -1.07
N ASN A 105 -11.83 4.17 -0.66
CA ASN A 105 -13.20 4.14 -1.17
C ASN A 105 -13.24 4.11 -2.72
N PRO A 106 -12.67 3.07 -3.38
CA PRO A 106 -12.46 3.04 -4.83
C PRO A 106 -13.75 3.17 -5.66
N GLU A 107 -14.86 2.61 -5.19
CA GLU A 107 -16.17 2.67 -5.87
C GLU A 107 -16.95 3.98 -5.59
N SER A 108 -16.38 4.88 -4.79
CA SER A 108 -17.01 6.17 -4.49
C SER A 108 -16.65 7.22 -5.54
N GLY A 109 -17.54 8.18 -5.78
CA GLY A 109 -17.24 9.36 -6.60
C GLY A 109 -16.21 10.33 -5.97
N ARG A 110 -15.57 9.95 -4.86
CA ARG A 110 -14.57 10.73 -4.11
C ARG A 110 -13.37 9.86 -3.70
N SER A 111 -13.00 8.91 -4.55
CA SER A 111 -11.83 8.06 -4.29
C SER A 111 -10.54 8.88 -4.18
N LEU A 112 -9.67 8.46 -3.26
CA LEU A 112 -8.36 9.09 -3.04
C LEU A 112 -7.27 8.04 -3.25
N SER A 113 -6.31 8.35 -4.12
CA SER A 113 -5.24 7.42 -4.52
C SER A 113 -3.88 7.91 -4.05
N TYR A 114 -3.01 6.97 -3.67
CA TYR A 114 -1.65 7.21 -3.18
C TYR A 114 -0.66 6.27 -3.88
N ILE A 115 0.48 6.79 -4.33
CA ILE A 115 1.54 6.04 -5.00
C ILE A 115 2.94 6.50 -4.55
N HIS A 116 3.97 5.71 -4.84
CA HIS A 116 5.35 6.16 -4.68
C HIS A 116 5.91 6.64 -6.03
N PRO A 117 6.30 7.91 -6.19
CA PRO A 117 6.68 8.46 -7.51
C PRO A 117 7.92 7.80 -8.11
N SER A 118 8.86 7.35 -7.29
CA SER A 118 10.06 6.65 -7.78
C SER A 118 9.78 5.23 -8.27
N LEU A 119 8.60 4.67 -8.02
CA LEU A 119 8.20 3.35 -8.49
C LEU A 119 7.39 3.41 -9.80
N GLU A 120 7.16 4.61 -10.34
CA GLU A 120 6.49 4.75 -11.64
C GLU A 120 7.36 4.19 -12.77
N GLY A 121 6.76 3.37 -13.64
CA GLY A 121 7.38 2.91 -14.88
C GLY A 121 7.93 1.47 -14.86
N GLU A 122 7.78 0.70 -13.77
CA GLU A 122 8.18 -0.72 -13.64
C GLU A 122 9.51 -1.04 -14.36
N THR A 123 10.61 -0.40 -13.94
CA THR A 123 11.96 -0.64 -14.46
C THR A 123 12.91 -1.05 -13.33
N ASP A 124 14.06 -1.65 -13.67
CA ASP A 124 15.09 -2.02 -12.69
C ASP A 124 15.57 -0.87 -11.77
N ARG A 125 15.38 0.40 -12.20
CA ARG A 125 15.72 1.60 -11.41
C ARG A 125 14.56 2.13 -10.56
N ASN A 126 13.37 1.58 -10.74
CA ASN A 126 12.11 2.00 -10.15
C ASN A 126 11.58 0.93 -9.19
N ARG A 127 12.47 0.30 -8.41
CA ARG A 127 12.13 -0.66 -7.37
C ARG A 127 12.85 -0.32 -6.07
N ILE A 128 12.27 -0.72 -4.96
CA ILE A 128 12.81 -0.45 -3.62
C ILE A 128 12.94 -1.77 -2.86
N TRP A 129 14.14 -2.01 -2.34
CA TRP A 129 14.38 -3.10 -1.41
C TRP A 129 14.10 -2.63 0.02
N LEU A 130 13.29 -3.39 0.75
CA LEU A 130 13.05 -3.24 2.17
C LEU A 130 13.70 -4.40 2.93
N ASP A 131 14.34 -4.09 4.05
CA ASP A 131 15.05 -5.02 4.92
C ASP A 131 15.36 -4.37 6.27
N ASP A 132 15.75 -5.18 7.25
CA ASP A 132 16.23 -4.70 8.55
C ASP A 132 17.44 -3.76 8.43
N SER A 133 18.25 -3.92 7.37
CA SER A 133 19.54 -3.23 7.21
C SER A 133 19.49 -1.92 6.41
N TYR A 134 18.46 -1.66 5.61
CA TYR A 134 18.45 -0.51 4.68
C TYR A 134 17.09 0.19 4.50
N GLY A 135 16.06 -0.21 5.24
CA GLY A 135 14.81 0.56 5.33
C GLY A 135 13.61 -0.34 5.49
N LYS A 136 12.70 0.07 6.37
CA LYS A 136 11.49 -0.69 6.72
C LYS A 136 10.19 -0.05 6.25
N ALA A 137 10.23 1.13 5.63
CA ALA A 137 9.01 1.85 5.27
C ALA A 137 9.09 2.45 3.87
N LEU A 138 7.98 2.36 3.15
CA LEU A 138 7.75 2.91 1.82
C LEU A 138 6.59 3.92 1.88
N TYR A 139 6.90 5.22 1.85
CA TYR A 139 5.93 6.29 1.99
C TYR A 139 5.28 6.69 0.67
N LEU A 140 3.96 6.79 0.65
CA LEU A 140 3.18 7.12 -0.54
C LEU A 140 2.75 8.59 -0.52
N ARG A 141 2.52 9.14 -1.71
CA ARG A 141 2.03 10.50 -1.92
C ARG A 141 0.68 10.47 -2.63
N PRO A 142 -0.21 11.43 -2.38
CA PRO A 142 -1.43 11.56 -3.16
C PRO A 142 -1.13 11.65 -4.66
N GLU A 143 -1.76 10.78 -5.45
CA GLU A 143 -1.55 10.66 -6.89
C GLU A 143 -1.87 11.97 -7.63
N HIS A 144 -2.89 12.70 -7.16
CA HIS A 144 -3.31 13.97 -7.76
C HIS A 144 -2.28 15.10 -7.62
N LEU A 145 -1.27 14.97 -6.74
CA LEU A 145 -0.18 15.92 -6.60
C LEU A 145 0.97 15.65 -7.58
N LEU A 146 0.98 14.49 -8.26
CA LEU A 146 2.03 14.07 -9.17
C LEU A 146 1.70 14.40 -10.63
N THR A 147 0.42 14.52 -10.98
CA THR A 147 0.00 15.02 -12.29
C THR A 147 0.19 16.54 -12.35
N PRO A 148 1.01 17.09 -13.26
CA PRO A 148 1.01 18.52 -13.50
C PRO A 148 -0.40 18.91 -13.92
N SER A 149 -1.05 19.80 -13.15
CA SER A 149 -2.31 20.41 -13.57
C SER A 149 -2.09 20.95 -14.98
N ALA A 150 -2.82 20.41 -15.95
CA ALA A 150 -2.90 20.97 -17.29
C ALA A 150 -3.48 22.38 -17.13
N ARG A 151 -2.61 23.36 -16.87
CA ARG A 151 -2.97 24.77 -16.90
C ARG A 151 -3.38 25.03 -18.33
N SER A 152 -4.68 25.18 -18.50
CA SER A 152 -5.33 25.65 -19.71
C SER A 152 -4.54 26.83 -20.27
N VAL A 153 -3.87 26.61 -21.40
CA VAL A 153 -3.39 27.71 -22.24
C VAL A 153 -4.65 28.37 -22.79
N LYS A 154 -4.90 29.61 -22.36
CA LYS A 154 -5.81 30.53 -23.05
C LYS A 154 -5.03 31.26 -24.13
#